data_AF-A0A0R2BKJ2-F1
#
_entry.id   AF-A0A0R2BKJ2-F1
#
_cell.length_a   1.000
_cell.length_b   1.000
_cell.length_c   1.000
_cell.angle_alpha   90.00
_cell.angle_beta   90.00
_cell.angle_gamma   90.00
#
_symmetry.space_group_name_H-M   'P 1'
#
loop_
_entity.id
_entity.type
_entity.pdbx_description
1 polymer ?
#
loop_
_entity_poly.entity_id
_entity_poly.type
_entity_poly.pdbx_seq_one_letter_code
_entity_poly.pdbx_strand_id
1 'polypeptide(L)' 'MVDDQLMTEVDPHLRHALLQYCEFYQLDPENVVEEAVSDFLYHHNQTVASLVHGYAEMASLNSEICQECAGCEAKID' A
#
# COMPACT_ATOMS: atom_id res chain seq x y z
N MET A 1 1.80 16.63 5.52
CA MET A 1 0.78 16.37 6.57
C MET A 1 -0.21 15.45 5.91
N VAL A 2 -0.03 14.14 6.05
CA VAL A 2 -0.97 13.14 5.53
C VAL A 2 -2.03 13.00 6.62
N ASP A 3 -3.29 13.21 6.26
CA ASP A 3 -4.41 13.32 7.18
C ASP A 3 -4.51 12.12 8.13
N ASP A 4 -4.62 12.44 9.42
CA ASP A 4 -4.84 11.57 10.57
C ASP A 4 -6.29 10.99 10.60
N GLN A 5 -6.91 10.83 9.42
CA GLN A 5 -8.33 10.53 9.24
C GLN A 5 -8.63 9.06 8.94
N LEU A 6 -7.64 8.17 8.92
CA LEU A 6 -7.91 6.75 8.71
C LEU A 6 -8.65 6.11 9.92
N MET A 7 -8.51 6.71 11.11
CA MET A 7 -9.09 6.25 12.37
C MET A 7 -10.54 6.72 12.61
N THR A 8 -11.05 7.68 11.82
CA THR A 8 -12.29 8.38 12.16
C THR A 8 -13.59 7.57 11.98
N GLU A 9 -13.53 6.37 11.37
CA GLU A 9 -14.71 5.52 11.17
C GLU A 9 -14.46 4.03 11.50
N VAL A 10 -13.66 3.73 12.53
CA VAL A 10 -13.60 2.35 13.04
C VAL A 10 -14.91 2.02 13.73
N ASP A 11 -15.52 0.89 13.36
CA ASP A 11 -16.74 0.38 13.97
C ASP A 11 -16.66 0.42 15.52
N PRO A 12 -17.63 1.02 16.22
CA PRO A 12 -17.57 1.18 17.67
C PRO A 12 -17.46 -0.15 18.44
N HIS A 13 -18.05 -1.24 17.92
CA HIS A 13 -17.95 -2.55 18.55
C HIS A 13 -16.55 -3.14 18.38
N LEU A 14 -15.95 -3.01 17.20
CA LEU A 14 -14.58 -3.42 16.94
C LEU A 14 -13.59 -2.66 17.83
N ARG A 15 -13.76 -1.33 17.96
CA ARG A 15 -12.94 -0.50 18.85
C ARG A 15 -13.06 -0.97 20.30
N HIS A 16 -14.27 -1.27 20.76
CA HIS A 16 -14.48 -1.73 22.14
C HIS A 16 -13.81 -3.10 22.38
N ALA A 17 -13.98 -4.05 21.45
CA ALA A 17 -13.36 -5.37 21.54
C ALA A 17 -11.82 -5.29 21.56
N LEU A 18 -11.23 -4.44 20.71
CA LEU A 18 -9.79 -4.19 20.69
C LEU A 18 -9.30 -3.67 22.03
N LEU A 19 -9.96 -2.65 22.59
CA LEU A 19 -9.55 -2.06 23.87
C LEU A 19 -9.66 -3.07 25.03
N GLN A 20 -10.71 -3.88 25.07
CA GLN A 20 -10.85 -4.94 26.08
C GLN A 20 -9.74 -6.00 25.96
N TYR A 21 -9.41 -6.39 24.73
CA TYR A 21 -8.31 -7.32 24.46
C TYR A 21 -6.97 -6.74 24.94
N CYS A 22 -6.66 -5.50 24.56
CA CYS A 22 -5.42 -4.83 24.95
C CYS A 22 -5.34 -4.63 26.47
N GLU A 23 -6.44 -4.27 27.13
CA GLU A 23 -6.50 -4.16 28.59
C GLU A 23 -6.19 -5.49 29.28
N PHE A 24 -6.81 -6.58 28.82
CA PHE A 24 -6.61 -7.91 29.41
C PHE A 24 -5.17 -8.41 29.27
N TYR A 25 -4.55 -8.19 28.11
CA TYR A 25 -3.20 -8.64 27.81
C TYR A 25 -2.10 -7.62 28.11
N GLN A 26 -2.46 -6.43 28.61
CA GLN A 26 -1.54 -5.30 28.85
C GLN A 26 -0.73 -4.92 27.60
N LEU A 27 -1.43 -4.83 26.46
CA LEU A 27 -0.86 -4.41 25.17
C LEU A 27 -1.19 -2.94 24.90
N ASP A 28 -0.34 -2.31 24.10
CA ASP A 28 -0.62 -0.98 23.55
C ASP A 28 -1.56 -1.12 22.33
N PRO A 29 -2.77 -0.53 22.36
CA PRO A 29 -3.69 -0.57 21.23
C PRO A 29 -3.10 0.01 19.94
N GLU A 30 -2.22 1.02 20.03
CA GLU A 30 -1.62 1.64 18.84
C GLU A 30 -0.69 0.66 18.13
N ASN A 31 0.16 -0.06 18.87
CA ASN A 31 1.04 -1.08 18.31
C ASN A 31 0.26 -2.23 17.68
N VAL A 32 -0.83 -2.68 18.31
CA VAL A 32 -1.66 -3.76 17.75
C VAL A 32 -2.30 -3.34 16.43
N VAL A 33 -2.76 -2.10 16.32
CA VAL A 33 -3.34 -1.59 15.08
C VAL A 33 -2.25 -1.41 14.01
N GLU A 34 -1.08 -0.89 14.37
CA GLU A 34 0.04 -0.73 13.44
C GLU A 34 0.48 -2.09 12.87
N GLU A 35 0.67 -3.10 13.73
CA GLU A 35 1.00 -4.47 13.32
C GLU A 35 -0.08 -5.06 12.41
N ALA A 36 -1.36 -4.95 12.80
CA ALA A 36 -2.47 -5.50 12.02
C ALA A 36 -2.60 -4.84 10.63
N VAL A 37 -2.40 -3.52 10.54
CA VAL A 37 -2.42 -2.79 9.26
C VAL A 37 -1.21 -3.14 8.42
N SER A 38 -0.02 -3.23 9.02
CA SER A 38 1.21 -3.66 8.33
C SER A 38 1.04 -5.06 7.73
N ASP A 39 0.54 -6.02 8.50
CA ASP A 39 0.30 -7.39 8.05
C ASP A 39 -0.75 -7.44 6.94
N PHE A 40 -1.87 -6.72 7.10
CA PHE A 40 -2.91 -6.64 6.08
C PHE A 40 -2.35 -6.13 4.75
N LEU A 41 -1.58 -5.05 4.78
CA LEU A 41 -0.94 -4.47 3.61
C LEU A 41 0.10 -5.44 3.04
N TYR A 42 0.98 -6.02 3.84
CA TYR A 42 1.98 -6.98 3.36
C TYR A 42 1.34 -8.14 2.60
N HIS A 43 0.24 -8.69 3.12
CA HIS A 43 -0.46 -9.80 2.50
C HIS A 43 -1.30 -9.41 1.28
N HIS A 44 -1.91 -8.21 1.26
CA HIS A 44 -2.79 -7.78 0.17
C HIS A 44 -2.06 -7.00 -0.94
N ASN A 45 -0.86 -6.50 -0.68
CA ASN A 45 -0.11 -5.69 -1.63
C ASN A 45 0.70 -6.53 -2.64
N GLN A 46 0.51 -7.86 -2.66
CA GLN A 46 1.20 -8.76 -3.60
C GLN A 46 0.98 -8.33 -5.06
N THR A 47 -0.21 -7.83 -5.41
CA THR A 47 -0.50 -7.36 -6.77
C THR A 47 0.32 -6.12 -7.14
N VAL A 48 0.36 -5.10 -6.28
CA VAL A 48 1.14 -3.89 -6.56
C VAL A 48 2.63 -4.20 -6.53
N ALA A 49 3.08 -5.02 -5.57
CA ALA A 49 4.47 -5.46 -5.51
C ALA A 49 4.87 -6.20 -6.79
N SER A 50 4.01 -7.07 -7.31
CA SER A 50 4.23 -7.79 -8.57
C SER A 50 4.24 -6.84 -9.78
N LEU A 51 3.36 -5.84 -9.81
CA LEU A 51 3.36 -4.82 -10.87
C LEU A 51 4.63 -3.98 -10.85
N VAL A 52 5.03 -3.48 -9.69
CA VAL A 52 6.27 -2.70 -9.52
C VAL A 52 7.48 -3.53 -9.95
N HIS A 53 7.53 -4.79 -9.53
CA HIS A 53 8.62 -5.69 -9.90
C HIS A 53 8.66 -5.94 -11.41
N GLY A 54 7.52 -6.30 -12.03
CA GLY A 54 7.46 -6.54 -13.47
C GLY A 54 7.80 -5.29 -14.30
N TYR A 55 7.38 -4.10 -13.86
CA TYR A 55 7.80 -2.84 -14.51
C TYR A 55 9.30 -2.58 -14.38
N ALA A 56 9.89 -2.90 -13.23
CA ALA A 56 11.33 -2.75 -13.02
C ALA A 56 12.14 -3.72 -13.90
N GLU A 57 11.72 -4.98 -14.01
CA GLU A 57 12.36 -5.98 -14.89
C GLU A 57 12.31 -5.56 -16.36
N MET A 58 11.19 -4.98 -16.79
CA MET A 58 10.99 -4.52 -18.17
C MET A 58 11.52 -3.11 -18.45
N ALA A 59 12.10 -2.43 -17.46
CA ALA A 59 12.46 -1.01 -17.58
C ALA A 59 13.41 -0.71 -18.75
N SER A 60 14.43 -1.55 -18.98
CA SER A 60 15.37 -1.38 -20.10
C SER A 60 14.66 -1.53 -21.45
N LEU A 61 13.90 -2.61 -21.62
CA LEU A 61 13.17 -2.89 -22.85
C LEU A 61 12.15 -1.80 -23.17
N ASN A 62 11.38 -1.39 -22.16
CA ASN A 62 10.40 -0.31 -22.30
C ASN A 62 11.09 1.00 -22.71
N SER A 63 12.26 1.30 -22.13
CA SER A 63 13.05 2.47 -22.52
C SER A 63 13.53 2.41 -23.96
N GLU A 64 13.96 1.25 -24.46
CA GLU A 64 14.41 1.04 -25.83
C GLU A 64 13.26 1.25 -26.84
N ILE A 65 12.09 0.66 -26.58
CA ILE A 65 10.90 0.83 -27.42
C ILE A 65 10.48 2.30 -27.49
N CYS A 66 10.43 2.98 -26.34
CA CYS A 66 10.10 4.41 -26.31
C CYS A 66 11.09 5.25 -27.14
N GLN A 67 12.38 4.92 -27.10
CA GLN A 67 13.38 5.62 -27.91
C GLN A 67 13.19 5.37 -29.42
N GLU A 68 12.87 4.14 -29.83
CA GLU A 68 12.60 3.80 -31.23
C GLU A 68 11.33 4.49 -31.77
N CYS A 69 10.31 4.62 -30.93
CA CYS A 69 9.03 5.21 -31.31
C CYS A 69 9.00 6.75 -31.22
N ALA A 70 9.92 7.38 -30.49
CA ALA A 70 9.95 8.84 -30.28
C ALA A 70 9.93 9.65 -31.59
N GLY A 71 10.59 9.15 -32.65
CA GLY A 71 10.63 9.82 -33.96
C GLY A 71 9.33 9.72 -34.77
N CYS A 72 8.41 8.82 -34.41
CA CYS A 72 7.09 8.69 -35.02
C CYS A 72 6.05 9.55 -34.29
N GLU A 73 6.13 9.64 -32.97
CA GLU A 73 5.26 10.48 -32.14
C GLU A 73 5.48 11.97 -32.43
N ALA A 74 6.74 12.40 -32.58
CA ALA A 74 7.10 13.78 -32.92
C ALA A 74 6.60 14.25 -34.31
N LYS A 75 6.02 13.36 -35.13
CA LYS A 75 5.44 13.69 -36.44
C LYS A 75 3.91 13.81 -36.41
N ILE A 76 3.29 13.43 -35.29
CA ILE A 76 1.84 13.41 -35.09
C ILE A 76 1.40 14.59 -34.19
N ASP A 77 2.32 15.16 -33.40
CA ASP A 77 2.19 16.49 -32.77
C ASP A 77 2.33 17.64 -33.79
#